data_AF-A0A2N3AIV0-F1
#
_entry.id   AF-A0A2N3AIV0-F1
#
_cell.length_a   1.000
_cell.length_b   1.000
_cell.length_c   1.000
_cell.angle_alpha   90.00
_cell.angle_beta   90.00
_cell.angle_gamma   90.00
#
_symmetry.space_group_name_H-M   'P 1'
#
loop_
_entity.id
_entity.type
_entity.pdbx_description
1 polymer ?
#
loop_
_entity_poly.entity_id
_entity_poly.type
_entity_poly.pdbx_seq_one_letter_code
_entity_poly.pdbx_strand_id
1 'polypeptide(L)'
;MKKLFTIFLFVFLLSVTVNAAANMEITFWTHEDPNRTEIENRYIEEFEQANPGVTIKRVTSASGKIQELILTAFAANQGPDIFNMSIEDEYAYIVNERLAPVDFEAAGYPSIQALYDAYIPGVLDPVTYKGQLYGLPLELTNWCIFINKKVF
;
A
#
# COMPACT_ATOMS: atom_id res chain seq x y z
N MET A 1 -27.74 19.21 53.71
CA MET A 1 -27.92 19.52 52.27
C MET A 1 -26.65 20.07 51.59
N LYS A 2 -25.42 19.76 52.05
CA LYS A 2 -24.18 20.27 51.44
C LYS A 2 -23.16 19.19 51.03
N LYS A 3 -23.53 17.91 51.11
CA LYS A 3 -22.64 16.77 50.79
C LYS A 3 -23.04 16.00 49.52
N LEU A 4 -24.07 16.44 48.80
CA LEU A 4 -24.60 15.72 47.64
C LEU A 4 -24.18 16.32 46.29
N PHE A 5 -23.50 17.47 46.28
CA PHE A 5 -23.12 18.16 45.04
C PHE A 5 -21.69 17.82 44.56
N THR A 6 -20.87 17.19 45.41
CA THR A 6 -19.45 16.92 45.10
C THR A 6 -19.26 15.63 44.29
N ILE A 7 -20.28 14.77 44.18
CA ILE A 7 -20.18 13.49 43.48
C ILE A 7 -20.49 13.61 41.97
N PHE A 8 -21.12 14.70 41.53
CA PHE A 8 -21.47 14.88 40.11
C PHE A 8 -20.34 15.48 39.25
N LEU A 9 -19.29 16.04 39.87
CA LEU A 9 -18.17 16.65 39.13
C LEU A 9 -17.01 15.67 38.87
N PHE A 10 -17.06 14.46 39.43
CA PHE A 10 -15.99 13.47 39.29
C PHE A 10 -16.30 12.38 38.23
N VAL A 11 -17.51 12.37 37.66
CA VAL A 11 -17.95 11.35 36.70
C VAL A 11 -17.89 11.83 35.24
N PHE A 12 -17.58 13.11 35.00
CA PHE A 12 -17.43 13.64 33.63
C PHE A 12 -16.00 13.55 33.07
N LEU A 13 -15.09 12.86 33.78
CA LEU A 13 -13.68 12.70 33.40
C LEU A 13 -13.29 11.26 33.08
N LEU A 14 -14.26 10.38 32.82
CA LEU A 14 -13.99 9.07 32.24
C LEU A 14 -14.29 9.07 30.74
N SER A 15 -13.22 8.83 29.98
CA SER A 15 -13.23 8.23 28.65
C SER A 15 -13.39 9.18 27.46
N VAL A 16 -12.55 10.23 27.40
CA VAL A 16 -11.90 10.50 26.13
C VAL A 16 -10.58 9.73 26.17
N THR A 17 -10.62 8.45 25.83
CA THR A 17 -9.42 7.78 25.32
C THR A 17 -9.12 8.46 24.00
N VAL A 18 -8.35 9.55 24.05
CA VAL A 18 -7.52 9.92 22.89
C VAL A 18 -6.63 8.70 22.73
N ASN A 19 -6.98 7.82 21.78
CA ASN A 19 -5.99 6.92 21.22
C ASN A 19 -4.91 7.86 20.72
N ALA A 20 -3.84 8.01 21.49
CA ALA A 20 -2.59 8.52 20.98
C ALA A 20 -2.15 7.47 19.97
N ALA A 21 -2.69 7.56 18.75
CA ALA A 21 -2.19 6.82 17.61
C ALA A 21 -0.70 7.15 17.59
N ALA A 22 0.14 6.16 17.87
CA ALA A 22 1.56 6.32 17.68
C ALA A 22 1.72 6.75 16.22
N ASN A 23 2.34 7.91 15.98
CA ASN A 23 2.58 8.40 14.63
C ASN A 23 3.30 7.28 13.86
N MET A 24 2.61 6.69 12.89
CA MET A 24 3.07 5.56 12.10
C MET A 24 3.44 6.08 10.72
N GLU A 25 4.72 5.97 10.35
CA GLU A 25 5.18 6.24 9.00
C GLU A 25 5.19 4.94 8.20
N ILE A 26 4.52 4.90 7.05
CA ILE A 26 4.58 3.82 6.07
C ILE A 26 5.42 4.34 4.89
N THR A 27 6.49 3.63 4.57
CA THR A 27 7.36 3.95 3.44
C THR A 27 6.88 3.26 2.17
N PHE A 28 6.63 4.06 1.13
CA PHE A 28 6.17 3.58 -0.17
C PHE A 28 7.18 3.94 -1.26
N TRP A 29 7.82 2.94 -1.87
CA TRP A 29 8.77 3.14 -2.96
C TRP A 29 8.12 2.87 -4.31
N THR A 30 8.15 3.83 -5.22
CA THR A 30 7.61 3.70 -6.57
C THR A 30 8.50 4.37 -7.60
N HIS A 31 8.25 4.13 -8.88
CA HIS A 31 9.01 4.77 -9.93
C HIS A 31 8.39 6.08 -10.39
N GLU A 32 9.22 6.94 -10.97
CA GLU A 32 8.79 8.21 -11.56
C GLU A 32 7.83 7.98 -12.73
N ASP A 33 6.62 8.51 -12.59
CA ASP A 33 5.64 8.67 -13.66
C ASP A 33 4.80 9.93 -13.33
N PRO A 34 4.82 10.97 -14.18
CA PRO A 34 4.05 12.19 -13.93
C PRO A 34 2.54 11.95 -13.82
N ASN A 35 1.97 11.04 -14.63
CA ASN A 35 0.54 10.76 -14.61
C ASN A 35 0.13 10.05 -13.31
N ARG A 36 0.97 9.10 -12.84
CA ARG A 36 0.70 8.44 -11.56
C ARG A 36 1.02 9.32 -10.37
N THR A 37 1.99 10.21 -10.46
CA THR A 37 2.36 11.09 -9.33
C THR A 37 1.18 11.95 -8.86
N GLU A 38 0.38 12.50 -9.77
CA GLU A 38 -0.83 13.24 -9.40
C GLU A 38 -1.84 12.36 -8.67
N ILE A 39 -2.10 11.16 -9.21
CA ILE A 39 -3.09 10.22 -8.69
C ILE A 39 -2.65 9.65 -7.33
N GLU A 40 -1.40 9.21 -7.21
CA GLU A 40 -0.84 8.63 -5.98
C GLU A 40 -0.78 9.66 -4.86
N ASN A 41 -0.37 10.91 -5.14
CA ASN A 41 -0.37 11.97 -4.13
C ASN A 41 -1.79 12.25 -3.60
N ARG A 42 -2.79 12.29 -4.49
CA ARG A 42 -4.19 12.45 -4.09
C ARG A 42 -4.65 11.29 -3.20
N TYR A 43 -4.37 10.04 -3.58
CA TYR A 43 -4.77 8.88 -2.76
C TYR A 43 -4.03 8.81 -1.42
N ILE A 44 -2.76 9.23 -1.37
CA ILE A 44 -2.02 9.37 -0.12
C ILE A 44 -2.71 10.41 0.78
N GLU A 45 -3.05 11.58 0.24
CA GLU A 45 -3.72 12.63 1.01
C GLU A 45 -5.10 12.15 1.53
N GLU A 46 -5.91 11.53 0.67
CA GLU A 46 -7.21 10.95 1.05
C GLU A 46 -7.05 9.87 2.15
N PHE A 47 -6.02 9.03 2.04
CA PHE A 47 -5.72 7.99 3.02
C PHE A 47 -5.28 8.57 4.37
N GLU A 48 -4.35 9.53 4.38
CA GLU A 48 -3.88 10.18 5.61
C GLU A 48 -5.01 10.95 6.31
N GLN A 49 -5.90 11.59 5.56
CA GLN A 49 -7.09 12.25 6.11
C GLN A 49 -8.06 11.25 6.76
N ALA A 50 -8.25 10.08 6.15
CA ALA A 50 -9.10 9.02 6.68
C ALA A 50 -8.47 8.26 7.86
N ASN A 51 -7.14 8.31 8.00
CA ASN A 51 -6.38 7.55 9.00
C ASN A 51 -5.49 8.48 9.86
N PRO A 52 -6.07 9.26 10.80
CA PRO A 52 -5.29 10.17 11.63
C PRO A 52 -4.17 9.45 12.41
N GLY A 53 -2.95 9.97 12.31
CA GLY A 53 -1.76 9.39 12.95
C GLY A 53 -0.96 8.46 12.04
N VAL A 54 -1.39 8.24 10.79
CA VAL A 54 -0.61 7.54 9.76
C VAL A 54 -0.07 8.56 8.75
N THR A 55 1.20 8.42 8.38
CA THR A 55 1.84 9.22 7.31
C THR A 55 2.43 8.28 6.26
N ILE A 56 2.23 8.57 4.99
CA ILE A 56 2.84 7.85 3.88
C ILE A 56 4.04 8.63 3.36
N LYS A 57 5.23 8.04 3.52
CA LYS A 57 6.46 8.56 2.93
C LYS A 57 6.69 7.93 1.57
N ARG A 58 6.20 8.61 0.52
CA ARG A 58 6.46 8.23 -0.87
C ARG A 58 7.89 8.60 -1.28
N VAL A 59 8.63 7.63 -1.81
CA VAL A 59 9.97 7.79 -2.36
C VAL A 59 9.95 7.36 -3.82
N THR A 60 10.40 8.25 -4.72
CA THR A 60 10.47 7.95 -6.15
C THR A 60 11.90 7.70 -6.61
N SER A 61 12.04 6.92 -7.67
CA SER A 61 13.30 6.72 -8.39
C SER A 61 13.04 6.55 -9.88
N ALA A 62 14.04 6.78 -10.72
CA ALA A 62 13.94 6.48 -12.14
C ALA A 62 13.53 5.02 -12.37
N SER A 63 12.68 4.75 -13.37
CA SER A 63 12.07 3.42 -13.59
C SER A 63 13.07 2.28 -13.78
N GLY A 64 14.24 2.56 -14.36
CA GLY A 64 15.31 1.57 -14.52
C GLY A 64 16.21 1.39 -13.29
N LYS A 65 16.00 2.19 -12.22
CA LYS A 65 16.85 2.19 -11.02
C LYS A 65 16.19 1.57 -9.80
N ILE A 66 14.86 1.55 -9.75
CA ILE A 66 14.11 1.09 -8.57
C ILE A 66 14.40 -0.37 -8.22
N GLN A 67 14.57 -1.25 -9.22
CA GLN A 67 14.89 -2.67 -9.00
C GLN A 67 16.21 -2.84 -8.24
N GLU A 68 17.26 -2.11 -8.64
CA GLU A 68 18.56 -2.16 -7.98
C GLU A 68 18.51 -1.62 -6.54
N LEU A 69 17.71 -0.57 -6.32
CA LEU A 69 17.52 0.02 -4.98
C LEU A 69 16.79 -0.97 -4.06
N ILE A 70 15.72 -1.60 -4.53
CA ILE A 70 14.98 -2.60 -3.75
C ILE A 70 15.87 -3.80 -3.45
N LEU A 71 16.62 -4.32 -4.44
CA LEU A 71 17.59 -5.40 -4.22
C LEU A 71 18.60 -5.06 -3.12
N THR A 72 19.18 -3.87 -3.19
CA THR A 72 20.16 -3.41 -2.19
C THR A 72 19.52 -3.26 -0.80
N ALA A 73 18.32 -2.68 -0.74
CA ALA A 73 17.57 -2.47 0.50
C ALA A 73 17.21 -3.80 1.18
N PHE A 74 16.69 -4.78 0.42
CA PHE A 74 16.40 -6.11 0.96
C PHE A 74 17.68 -6.88 1.36
N ALA A 75 18.80 -6.72 0.64
CA ALA A 75 20.07 -7.31 1.07
C ALA A 75 20.56 -6.73 2.41
N ALA A 76 20.26 -5.46 2.68
CA ALA A 76 20.57 -4.77 3.93
C ALA A 76 19.51 -4.95 5.05
N ASN A 77 18.41 -5.67 4.79
CA ASN A 77 17.23 -5.74 5.67
C ASN A 77 16.62 -4.36 5.98
N GLN A 78 16.59 -3.48 4.98
CA GLN A 78 16.06 -2.10 5.05
C GLN A 78 15.10 -1.81 3.89
N GLY A 79 14.33 -2.82 3.46
CA GLY A 79 13.29 -2.65 2.45
C GLY A 79 12.18 -1.71 2.92
N PRO A 80 11.45 -1.05 1.99
CA PRO A 80 10.27 -0.26 2.33
C PRO A 80 9.10 -1.15 2.79
N ASP A 81 8.09 -0.53 3.37
CA ASP A 81 6.85 -1.23 3.76
C ASP A 81 6.01 -1.63 2.53
N ILE A 82 5.99 -0.76 1.51
CA ILE A 82 5.31 -0.99 0.24
C ILE A 82 6.26 -0.62 -0.90
N PHE A 83 6.30 -1.41 -1.96
CA PHE A 83 7.03 -1.05 -3.18
C PHE A 83 6.31 -1.46 -4.46
N ASN A 84 6.61 -0.76 -5.55
CA ASN A 84 6.18 -1.11 -6.89
C ASN A 84 7.37 -1.64 -7.72
N MET A 85 7.16 -2.72 -8.45
CA MET A 85 8.12 -3.34 -9.35
C MET A 85 7.40 -4.04 -10.50
N SER A 86 8.11 -4.29 -11.60
CA SER A 86 7.72 -5.29 -12.61
C SER A 86 7.49 -6.66 -11.98
N ILE A 87 6.45 -7.35 -12.41
CA ILE A 87 6.04 -8.64 -11.83
C ILE A 87 7.11 -9.73 -12.01
N GLU A 88 7.86 -9.65 -13.11
CA GLU A 88 8.99 -10.53 -13.41
C GLU A 88 10.15 -10.41 -12.41
N ASP A 89 10.35 -9.20 -11.85
CA ASP A 89 11.41 -8.94 -10.88
C ASP A 89 10.93 -9.19 -9.44
N GLU A 90 9.64 -8.93 -9.16
CA GLU A 90 9.02 -9.12 -7.84
C GLU A 90 8.95 -10.61 -7.44
N TYR A 91 8.74 -11.52 -8.41
CA TYR A 91 8.51 -12.94 -8.14
C TYR A 91 9.60 -13.59 -7.26
N ALA A 92 10.86 -13.18 -7.42
CA ALA A 92 11.97 -13.68 -6.60
C ALA A 92 11.80 -13.33 -5.11
N TYR A 93 11.22 -12.19 -4.77
CA TYR A 93 10.98 -11.79 -3.37
C TYR A 93 9.84 -12.61 -2.76
N ILE A 94 8.82 -12.94 -3.55
CA ILE A 94 7.69 -13.79 -3.13
C ILE A 94 8.18 -15.21 -2.80
N VAL A 95 8.85 -15.88 -3.74
CA VAL A 95 9.22 -17.30 -3.57
C VAL A 95 10.33 -17.54 -2.56
N ASN A 96 11.15 -16.51 -2.30
CA ASN A 96 12.15 -16.51 -1.23
C ASN A 96 11.59 -15.99 0.10
N GLU A 97 10.27 -15.85 0.23
CA GLU A 97 9.56 -15.55 1.47
C GLU A 97 10.05 -14.23 2.12
N ARG A 98 10.35 -13.23 1.27
CA ARG A 98 10.81 -11.89 1.71
C ARG A 98 9.66 -10.93 1.98
N LEU A 99 8.44 -11.27 1.58
CA LEU A 99 7.25 -10.42 1.66
C LEU A 99 6.22 -11.00 2.64
N ALA A 100 5.48 -10.12 3.31
CA ALA A 100 4.28 -10.52 4.04
C ALA A 100 3.12 -10.74 3.05
N PRO A 101 2.19 -11.67 3.34
CA PRO A 101 0.95 -11.76 2.59
C PRO A 101 0.14 -10.46 2.65
N VAL A 102 -0.62 -10.18 1.61
CA VAL A 102 -1.57 -9.06 1.56
C VAL A 102 -2.62 -9.24 2.66
N ASP A 103 -2.79 -8.20 3.47
CA ASP A 103 -3.91 -8.08 4.38
C ASP A 103 -5.12 -7.52 3.60
N PHE A 104 -6.07 -8.41 3.30
CA PHE A 104 -7.25 -8.04 2.53
C PHE A 104 -8.17 -7.08 3.31
N GLU A 105 -8.19 -7.15 4.65
CA GLU A 105 -9.00 -6.25 5.48
C GLU A 105 -8.41 -4.84 5.43
N ALA A 106 -7.08 -4.72 5.56
CA ALA A 106 -6.37 -3.46 5.40
C ALA A 106 -6.51 -2.89 3.97
N ALA A 107 -6.58 -3.75 2.95
CA ALA A 107 -6.88 -3.37 1.58
C ALA A 107 -8.35 -2.98 1.34
N GLY A 108 -9.21 -3.05 2.36
CA GLY A 108 -10.61 -2.62 2.30
C GLY A 108 -11.59 -3.67 1.78
N TYR A 109 -11.19 -4.94 1.73
CA TYR A 109 -12.03 -6.05 1.28
C TYR A 109 -12.61 -6.83 2.47
N PRO A 110 -13.85 -7.34 2.36
CA PRO A 110 -14.48 -8.13 3.43
C PRO A 110 -13.98 -9.58 3.49
N SER A 111 -13.31 -10.07 2.45
CA SER A 111 -12.69 -11.39 2.40
C SER A 111 -11.63 -11.44 1.31
N ILE A 112 -10.73 -12.42 1.39
CA ILE A 112 -9.77 -12.68 0.32
C ILE A 112 -10.47 -12.98 -1.01
N GLN A 113 -11.61 -13.69 -1.00
CA GLN A 113 -12.35 -13.98 -2.23
C GLN A 113 -12.92 -12.71 -2.87
N ALA A 114 -13.44 -11.78 -2.05
CA ALA A 114 -13.93 -10.49 -2.56
C ALA A 114 -12.81 -9.67 -3.21
N LEU A 115 -11.58 -9.78 -2.70
CA LEU A 115 -10.40 -9.20 -3.34
C LEU A 115 -10.13 -9.86 -4.69
N TYR A 116 -10.11 -11.20 -4.78
CA TYR A 116 -9.93 -11.90 -6.06
C TYR A 116 -11.02 -11.53 -7.10
N ASP A 117 -12.28 -11.43 -6.66
CA ASP A 117 -13.42 -11.11 -7.52
C ASP A 117 -13.38 -9.66 -8.04
N ALA A 118 -12.63 -8.77 -7.39
CA ALA A 118 -12.46 -7.38 -7.82
C ALA A 118 -11.43 -7.22 -8.95
N TYR A 119 -10.61 -8.24 -9.21
CA TYR A 119 -9.60 -8.24 -10.28
C TYR A 119 -10.07 -9.06 -11.49
N ILE A 120 -9.50 -8.75 -12.65
CA ILE A 120 -9.70 -9.57 -13.86
C ILE A 120 -9.18 -11.00 -13.56
N PRO A 121 -9.93 -12.06 -13.93
CA PRO A 121 -9.52 -13.43 -13.68
C PRO A 121 -8.09 -13.71 -14.15
N GLY A 122 -7.27 -14.31 -13.27
CA GLY A 122 -5.88 -14.68 -13.53
C GLY A 122 -4.85 -13.57 -13.31
N VAL A 123 -5.24 -12.31 -13.10
CA VAL A 123 -4.29 -11.20 -12.89
C VAL A 123 -3.53 -11.32 -11.58
N LEU A 124 -4.12 -11.95 -10.56
CA LEU A 124 -3.48 -12.14 -9.25
C LEU A 124 -2.64 -13.42 -9.17
N ASP A 125 -2.70 -14.30 -10.17
CA ASP A 125 -1.98 -15.59 -10.15
C ASP A 125 -0.46 -15.42 -9.98
N PRO A 126 0.22 -14.49 -10.69
CA PRO A 126 1.68 -14.40 -10.59
C PRO A 126 2.18 -13.83 -9.26
N VAL A 127 1.30 -13.16 -8.50
CA VAL A 127 1.56 -12.68 -7.13
C VAL A 127 0.94 -13.58 -6.06
N THR A 128 0.40 -14.74 -6.45
CA THR A 128 -0.13 -15.77 -5.54
C THR A 128 0.87 -16.91 -5.42
N TYR A 129 1.31 -17.21 -4.20
CA TYR A 129 2.27 -18.29 -3.94
C TYR A 129 1.83 -19.12 -2.73
N LYS A 130 1.89 -20.45 -2.86
CA LYS A 130 1.46 -21.40 -1.81
C LYS A 130 0.07 -21.10 -1.21
N GLY A 131 -0.85 -20.57 -2.02
CA GLY A 131 -2.22 -20.25 -1.61
C GLY A 131 -2.37 -18.92 -0.84
N GLN A 132 -1.32 -18.08 -0.79
CA GLN A 132 -1.37 -16.74 -0.22
C GLN A 132 -1.08 -15.70 -1.30
N LEU A 133 -1.75 -14.55 -1.20
CA LEU A 133 -1.56 -13.40 -2.08
C LEU A 133 -0.46 -12.49 -1.51
N TYR A 134 0.50 -12.06 -2.33
CA TYR A 134 1.66 -11.26 -1.88
C TYR A 134 1.76 -9.88 -2.55
N GLY A 135 0.91 -9.58 -3.52
CA GLY A 135 0.94 -8.31 -4.22
C GLY A 135 -0.42 -7.93 -4.78
N LEU A 136 -0.56 -6.66 -5.13
CA LEU A 136 -1.73 -6.09 -5.77
C LEU A 136 -1.29 -5.42 -7.08
N PRO A 137 -1.56 -6.04 -8.25
CA PRO A 137 -1.18 -5.48 -9.54
C PRO A 137 -1.78 -4.09 -9.74
N LEU A 138 -0.91 -3.10 -9.99
CA LEU A 138 -1.29 -1.71 -10.19
C LEU A 138 -1.65 -1.42 -11.66
N GLU A 139 -0.88 -2.01 -12.58
CA GLU A 139 -1.00 -1.79 -14.01
C GLU A 139 -0.77 -3.10 -14.77
N LEU A 140 -1.48 -3.27 -15.89
CA LEU A 140 -1.26 -4.37 -16.82
C LEU A 140 -0.86 -3.78 -18.17
N THR A 141 0.35 -4.11 -18.61
CA THR A 141 0.90 -3.61 -19.87
C THR A 141 0.60 -4.60 -21.00
N ASN A 142 -0.13 -4.14 -22.02
CA ASN A 142 -0.32 -4.88 -23.27
C ASN A 142 0.45 -4.21 -24.42
N TRP A 143 0.97 -5.03 -25.33
CA TRP A 143 1.72 -4.54 -26.48
C TRP A 143 0.76 -4.33 -27.65
N CYS A 144 0.82 -3.16 -28.30
CA CYS A 144 0.04 -2.85 -29.48
C CYS A 144 0.89 -2.22 -30.57
N ILE A 145 0.48 -2.42 -31.83
CA ILE A 145 1.17 -1.83 -32.99
C ILE A 145 0.54 -0.47 -33.26
N PHE A 146 1.35 0.58 -33.22
CA PHE A 146 0.95 1.91 -33.66
C PHE A 146 1.31 2.11 -35.14
N ILE A 147 0.33 2.50 -35.98
CA ILE A 147 0.54 2.79 -37.41
C ILE A 147 0.28 4.27 -37.68
N ASN A 148 1.24 4.93 -38.33
CA ASN A 148 1.06 6.28 -38.85
C ASN A 148 0.29 6.24 -40.19
N LYS A 149 -1.02 6.45 -40.13
CA LYS A 149 -1.93 6.46 -41.30
C LYS A 149 -1.66 7.56 -42.32
N LYS A 150 -0.77 8.51 -42.05
CA LYS A 150 -0.33 9.51 -43.04
C LYS A 150 0.78 8.98 -43.95
N VAL A 151 1.44 7.90 -43.54
CA VAL A 151 2.58 7.30 -44.25
C VAL A 151 2.19 5.97 -44.89
N PHE A 152 1.38 5.16 -44.22
CA PHE A 152 0.94 3.82 -44.65
C PHE A 152 -0.57 3.73 -44.84
#